data_AF-A0A3D9CAU8-F1
#
_entry.id   AF-A0A3D9CAU8-F1
#
_cell.length_a   1.000
_cell.length_b   1.000
_cell.length_c   1.000
_cell.angle_alpha   90.00
_cell.angle_beta   90.00
_cell.angle_gamma   90.00
#
_symmetry.space_group_name_H-M   'P 1'
#
loop_
_entity.id
_entity.type
_entity.pdbx_description
1 polymer ?
#
loop_
_entity_poly.entity_id
_entity_poly.type
_entity_poly.pdbx_seq_one_letter_code
_entity_poly.pdbx_strand_id
1 'polypeptide(L)'
;MVKTRHFLSNPTDNKMERVSNSIEALMNAAKAEIENFELRSEEKIIAYFSELPTIGRFPYKIILAEISDGSILSKFRQWDTEYNLKQWTSGINNLDRLRIITDEKILSETDTAILKKELSKLELIKLPETIRDQKTIILDGSEWKLGISLANKNRDYTWIASTEDINLFVPIIELIRKQYLDRIK
;
A
#
# COMPACT_ATOMS: atom_id res chain seq x y z
N MET A 1 38.89 48.72 2.27
CA MET A 1 38.11 47.77 3.10
C MET A 1 36.64 47.94 2.74
N VAL A 2 36.15 47.19 1.74
CA VAL A 2 34.77 47.29 1.22
C VAL A 2 34.03 46.03 1.68
N LYS A 3 33.01 46.21 2.51
CA LYS A 3 32.08 45.15 2.90
C LYS A 3 31.11 44.91 1.75
N THR A 4 31.30 43.83 1.01
CA THR A 4 30.28 43.32 0.09
C THR A 4 29.37 42.38 0.89
N ARG A 5 28.09 42.74 1.03
CA ARG A 5 27.02 41.85 1.49
C ARG A 5 26.06 41.58 0.33
N HIS A 6 25.53 40.36 0.36
CA HIS A 6 24.41 39.80 -0.41
C HIS A 6 24.74 39.44 -1.88
N PHE A 7 24.29 38.31 -2.42
CA PHE A 7 23.14 37.47 -2.10
C PHE A 7 23.51 35.98 -2.19
N LEU A 8 23.12 35.18 -1.18
CA LEU A 8 22.89 33.75 -1.37
C LEU A 8 21.54 33.62 -2.07
N SER A 9 21.53 33.28 -3.35
CA SER A 9 20.35 32.78 -4.02
C SER A 9 19.99 31.43 -3.41
N ASN A 10 18.89 31.35 -2.66
CA ASN A 10 18.24 30.08 -2.36
C ASN A 10 17.84 29.44 -3.70
N PRO A 11 18.26 28.21 -4.00
CA PRO A 11 17.58 27.45 -5.03
C PRO A 11 16.22 27.08 -4.43
N THR A 12 15.17 27.78 -4.83
CA THR A 12 13.83 27.20 -4.80
C THR A 12 13.91 25.94 -5.66
N ASP A 13 13.80 24.77 -5.03
CA ASP A 13 13.49 23.51 -5.70
C ASP A 13 12.16 23.69 -6.45
N ASN A 14 12.25 24.23 -7.66
CA ASN A 14 11.14 24.32 -8.59
C ASN A 14 10.97 22.93 -9.18
N LYS A 15 10.40 22.02 -8.38
CA LYS A 15 10.01 20.70 -8.85
C LYS A 15 8.90 20.93 -9.89
N MET A 16 9.19 20.66 -11.17
CA MET A 16 8.19 20.78 -12.23
C MET A 16 7.00 19.86 -11.92
N GLU A 17 5.78 20.40 -12.06
CA GLU A 17 4.56 19.61 -11.91
C GLU A 17 4.56 18.43 -12.90
N ARG A 18 4.20 17.24 -12.42
CA ARG A 18 4.03 16.06 -13.25
C ARG A 18 2.68 16.14 -13.94
N VAL A 19 2.67 16.22 -15.27
CA VAL A 19 1.45 16.28 -16.08
C VAL A 19 1.40 15.10 -17.06
N SER A 20 0.25 14.46 -17.19
CA SER A 20 0.03 13.40 -18.19
C SER A 20 -1.44 13.30 -18.55
N ASN A 21 -1.75 12.98 -19.80
CA ASN A 21 -3.08 12.61 -20.28
C ASN A 21 -3.23 11.10 -20.52
N SER A 22 -2.22 10.31 -20.12
CA SER A 22 -2.24 8.84 -20.24
C SER A 22 -2.84 8.21 -18.99
N ILE A 23 -3.87 7.37 -19.17
CA ILE A 23 -4.46 6.56 -18.10
C ILE A 23 -3.40 5.66 -17.46
N GLU A 24 -2.47 5.13 -18.24
CA GLU A 24 -1.36 4.32 -17.71
C GLU A 24 -0.47 5.12 -16.77
N ALA A 25 -0.13 6.36 -17.15
CA ALA A 25 0.67 7.25 -16.30
C ALA A 25 -0.07 7.61 -15.01
N LEU A 26 -1.40 7.82 -15.09
CA LEU A 26 -2.25 8.02 -13.92
C LEU A 26 -2.23 6.82 -12.97
N MET A 27 -2.41 5.61 -13.51
CA MET A 27 -2.41 4.37 -12.73
C MET A 27 -1.03 4.09 -12.11
N ASN A 28 0.05 4.37 -12.83
CA ASN A 28 1.42 4.25 -12.31
C ASN A 28 1.70 5.27 -11.19
N ALA A 29 1.25 6.51 -11.34
CA ALA A 29 1.34 7.51 -10.28
C ALA A 29 0.53 7.08 -9.05
N ALA A 30 -0.72 6.66 -9.23
CA ALA A 30 -1.56 6.14 -8.16
C ALA A 30 -0.89 4.98 -7.41
N LYS A 31 -0.36 3.99 -8.14
CA LYS A 31 0.39 2.87 -7.57
C LYS A 31 1.59 3.35 -6.75
N ALA A 32 2.39 4.29 -7.27
CA ALA A 32 3.55 4.81 -6.55
C ALA A 32 3.16 5.52 -5.25
N GLU A 33 2.15 6.40 -5.27
CA GLU A 33 1.70 7.15 -4.10
C GLU A 33 1.08 6.25 -3.02
N ILE A 34 0.37 5.19 -3.42
CA ILE A 34 -0.27 4.23 -2.51
C ILE A 34 0.75 3.26 -1.91
N GLU A 35 1.79 2.89 -2.66
CA GLU A 35 2.83 1.99 -2.16
C GLU A 35 3.74 2.65 -1.12
N ASN A 36 3.92 3.97 -1.21
CA ASN A 36 4.86 4.74 -0.40
C ASN A 36 4.27 5.12 0.97
N PHE A 37 4.51 4.34 2.01
CA PHE A 37 4.16 4.71 3.38
C PHE A 37 5.34 5.36 4.09
N GLU A 38 5.13 6.54 4.65
CA GLU A 38 6.07 7.14 5.60
C GLU A 38 5.89 6.44 6.95
N LEU A 39 6.95 5.76 7.39
CA LEU A 39 7.02 5.12 8.69
C LEU A 39 7.68 6.05 9.69
N ARG A 40 7.14 6.10 10.90
CA ARG A 40 7.81 6.70 12.05
C ARG A 40 8.99 5.81 12.47
N SER A 41 9.97 6.40 13.16
CA SER A 41 11.20 5.70 13.58
C SER A 41 10.97 4.44 14.42
N GLU A 42 9.86 4.40 15.14
CA GLU A 42 9.43 3.36 16.07
C GLU A 42 8.52 2.31 15.41
N GLU A 43 8.19 2.47 14.13
CA GLU A 43 7.26 1.60 13.43
C GLU A 43 7.98 0.56 12.58
N LYS A 44 7.54 -0.70 12.71
CA LYS A 44 8.00 -1.80 11.88
C LYS A 44 6.81 -2.46 11.20
N ILE A 45 6.80 -2.50 9.86
CA ILE A 45 5.79 -3.25 9.11
C ILE A 45 5.91 -4.74 9.43
N ILE A 46 4.82 -5.34 9.89
CA ILE A 46 4.71 -6.78 10.16
C ILE A 46 3.88 -7.51 9.09
N ALA A 47 2.94 -6.81 8.48
CA ALA A 47 2.17 -7.33 7.35
C ALA A 47 1.67 -6.18 6.47
N TYR A 48 1.44 -6.44 5.19
CA TYR A 48 0.71 -5.52 4.33
C TYR A 48 -0.10 -6.26 3.29
N PHE A 49 -1.16 -5.63 2.81
CA PHE A 49 -1.97 -6.13 1.71
C PHE A 49 -2.32 -4.99 0.77
N SER A 50 -2.23 -5.22 -0.54
CA SER A 50 -2.64 -4.26 -1.55
C SER A 50 -3.38 -4.93 -2.69
N GLU A 51 -4.34 -4.20 -3.25
CA GLU A 51 -5.01 -4.52 -4.51
C GLU A 51 -4.66 -3.43 -5.52
N LEU A 52 -4.08 -3.81 -6.65
CA LEU A 52 -3.66 -2.93 -7.72
C LEU A 52 -4.38 -3.33 -9.02
N PRO A 53 -5.59 -2.82 -9.25
CA PRO A 53 -6.42 -3.18 -10.40
C PRO A 53 -5.80 -2.74 -11.72
N THR A 54 -5.93 -3.58 -12.75
CA THR A 54 -5.54 -3.22 -14.12
C THR A 54 -6.56 -2.28 -14.79
N ILE A 55 -7.85 -2.41 -14.47
CA ILE A 55 -8.95 -1.63 -15.10
C ILE A 55 -10.06 -1.32 -14.07
N GLY A 56 -10.59 -0.08 -14.10
CA GLY A 56 -11.92 0.27 -13.58
C GLY A 56 -12.09 0.35 -12.05
N ARG A 57 -11.17 -0.25 -11.29
CA ARG A 57 -11.03 -0.03 -9.84
C ARG A 57 -9.77 0.78 -9.59
N PHE A 58 -9.61 1.25 -8.36
CA PHE A 58 -8.43 2.02 -8.01
C PHE A 58 -7.65 1.39 -6.86
N PRO A 59 -6.32 1.56 -6.88
CA PRO A 59 -5.45 0.85 -5.96
C PRO A 59 -5.67 1.26 -4.51
N TYR A 60 -5.45 0.31 -3.60
CA TYR A 60 -5.32 0.58 -2.18
C TYR A 60 -4.25 -0.31 -1.56
N LYS A 61 -3.74 0.13 -0.42
CA LYS A 61 -2.83 -0.63 0.42
C LYS A 61 -3.17 -0.39 1.88
N ILE A 62 -3.14 -1.47 2.64
CA ILE A 62 -3.21 -1.45 4.10
C ILE A 62 -1.92 -2.05 4.62
N ILE A 63 -1.26 -1.38 5.56
CA ILE A 63 -0.12 -1.91 6.30
C ILE A 63 -0.50 -2.10 7.75
N LEU A 64 0.03 -3.15 8.36
CA LEU A 64 0.07 -3.36 9.80
C LEU A 64 1.50 -3.09 10.27
N ALA A 65 1.66 -2.12 11.16
CA ALA A 65 2.94 -1.74 11.74
C ALA A 65 2.92 -1.93 13.25
N GLU A 66 3.89 -2.67 13.79
CA GLU A 66 4.12 -2.77 15.22
C GLU A 66 4.90 -1.54 15.70
N ILE A 67 4.46 -0.95 16.81
CA ILE A 67 5.15 0.13 17.52
C ILE A 67 6.02 -0.50 18.62
N SER A 68 7.08 0.18 19.06
CA SER A 68 7.96 -0.21 20.17
C SER A 68 7.26 -0.62 21.48
N ASP A 69 6.04 -0.15 21.75
CA ASP A 69 5.24 -0.53 22.93
C ASP A 69 4.46 -1.85 22.74
N GLY A 70 4.56 -2.47 21.56
CA GLY A 70 3.90 -3.72 21.19
C GLY A 70 2.47 -3.55 20.65
N SER A 71 1.98 -2.30 20.53
CA SER A 71 0.72 -1.99 19.85
C SER A 71 0.86 -2.11 18.34
N ILE A 72 -0.25 -2.34 17.64
CA ILE A 72 -0.26 -2.53 16.19
C ILE A 72 -1.15 -1.49 15.56
N LEU A 73 -0.59 -0.71 14.63
CA LEU A 73 -1.30 0.25 13.82
C LEU A 73 -1.72 -0.38 12.50
N SER A 74 -2.97 -0.16 12.11
CA SER A 74 -3.40 -0.28 10.73
C SER A 74 -3.29 1.08 10.07
N LYS A 75 -2.58 1.17 8.96
CA LYS A 75 -2.55 2.37 8.13
C LYS A 75 -3.08 2.06 6.74
N PHE A 76 -3.91 2.94 6.23
CA PHE A 76 -4.60 2.80 4.96
C PHE A 76 -4.22 3.93 4.01
N ARG A 77 -4.02 3.57 2.75
CA ARG A 77 -3.96 4.48 1.63
C ARG A 77 -4.81 3.93 0.51
N GLN A 78 -5.70 4.77 -0.01
CA GLN A 78 -6.50 4.46 -1.17
C GLN A 78 -6.61 5.70 -2.03
N TRP A 79 -6.66 5.47 -3.32
CA TRP A 79 -6.97 6.50 -4.29
C TRP A 79 -8.41 6.99 -4.14
N ASP A 80 -8.65 8.30 -4.10
CA ASP A 80 -10.01 8.84 -4.18
C ASP A 80 -10.55 8.71 -5.61
N THR A 81 -11.11 7.52 -5.90
CA THR A 81 -11.69 7.14 -7.19
C THR A 81 -12.60 8.21 -7.77
N GLU A 82 -13.58 8.65 -6.98
CA GLU A 82 -14.62 9.55 -7.45
C GLU A 82 -14.03 10.93 -7.76
N TYR A 83 -13.22 11.47 -6.85
CA TYR A 83 -12.60 12.77 -7.04
C TYR A 83 -11.64 12.78 -8.24
N ASN A 84 -10.70 11.83 -8.27
CA ASN A 84 -9.63 11.84 -9.26
C ASN A 84 -10.15 11.54 -10.67
N LEU A 85 -11.11 10.63 -10.82
CA LEU A 85 -11.72 10.37 -12.12
C LEU A 85 -12.50 11.59 -12.63
N LYS A 86 -13.17 12.33 -11.73
CA LYS A 86 -13.84 13.59 -12.08
C LYS A 86 -12.84 14.67 -12.54
N GLN A 87 -11.70 14.81 -11.85
CA GLN A 87 -10.64 15.73 -12.28
C GLN A 87 -10.12 15.35 -13.66
N TRP A 88 -9.82 14.06 -13.85
CA TRP A 88 -9.27 13.54 -15.09
C TRP A 88 -10.21 13.72 -16.29
N THR A 89 -11.49 13.38 -16.12
CA THR A 89 -12.51 13.58 -17.16
C THR A 89 -12.79 15.05 -17.45
N SER A 90 -12.45 15.95 -16.53
CA SER A 90 -12.51 17.41 -16.73
C SER A 90 -11.24 17.99 -17.38
N GLY A 91 -10.28 17.14 -17.79
CA GLY A 91 -9.02 17.56 -18.43
C GLY A 91 -7.93 18.02 -17.46
N ILE A 92 -8.10 17.77 -16.16
CA ILE A 92 -7.11 18.13 -15.13
C ILE A 92 -6.12 16.96 -15.01
N ASN A 93 -5.02 17.11 -15.72
CA ASN A 93 -4.02 16.06 -15.99
C ASN A 93 -2.78 16.14 -15.07
N ASN A 94 -2.86 16.91 -13.98
CA ASN A 94 -1.76 17.10 -13.03
C ASN A 94 -1.74 15.95 -12.01
N LEU A 95 -0.68 15.15 -12.05
CA LEU A 95 -0.45 13.98 -11.20
C LEU A 95 -0.01 14.34 -9.77
N ASP A 96 0.40 15.58 -9.51
CA ASP A 96 0.70 16.04 -8.14
C ASP A 96 -0.55 16.52 -7.40
N ARG A 97 -1.68 16.65 -8.11
CA ARG A 97 -2.99 17.03 -7.53
C ARG A 97 -3.90 15.84 -7.25
N LEU A 98 -3.35 14.63 -7.35
CA LEU A 98 -4.09 13.39 -7.10
C LEU A 98 -4.44 13.33 -5.61
N ARG A 99 -5.71 13.05 -5.34
CA ARG A 99 -6.22 12.92 -3.97
C ARG A 99 -6.05 11.49 -3.49
N ILE A 100 -5.34 11.33 -2.38
CA ILE A 100 -5.20 10.07 -1.66
C ILE A 100 -6.01 10.16 -0.37
N ILE A 101 -6.87 9.18 -0.15
CA ILE A 101 -7.55 8.93 1.12
C ILE A 101 -6.55 8.19 2.01
N THR A 102 -6.29 8.75 3.18
CA THR A 102 -5.43 8.16 4.20
C THR A 102 -6.21 7.98 5.49
N ASP A 103 -5.95 6.89 6.20
CA ASP A 103 -6.53 6.66 7.52
C ASP A 103 -5.56 5.84 8.39
N GLU A 104 -5.64 5.99 9.71
CA GLU A 104 -4.78 5.30 10.67
C GLU A 104 -5.59 4.97 11.92
N LYS A 105 -5.42 3.73 12.42
CA LYS A 105 -6.02 3.32 13.69
C LYS A 105 -5.21 2.25 14.40
N ILE A 106 -5.36 2.19 15.71
CA ILE A 106 -4.80 1.12 16.55
C ILE A 106 -5.70 -0.11 16.43
N LEU A 107 -5.11 -1.29 16.21
CA LEU A 107 -5.82 -2.56 16.24
C LEU A 107 -6.34 -2.82 17.65
N SER A 108 -7.57 -3.33 17.74
CA SER A 108 -8.11 -3.79 19.02
C SER A 108 -7.25 -4.90 19.61
N GLU A 109 -7.31 -5.09 20.93
CA GLU A 109 -6.61 -6.19 21.61
C GLU A 109 -7.01 -7.55 21.04
N THR A 110 -8.30 -7.74 20.74
CA THR A 110 -8.83 -8.95 20.12
C THR A 110 -8.22 -9.21 18.75
N ASP A 111 -8.21 -8.21 17.86
CA ASP A 111 -7.62 -8.37 16.53
C ASP A 111 -6.09 -8.56 16.63
N THR A 112 -5.44 -7.87 17.56
CA THR A 112 -4.01 -8.03 17.85
C THR A 112 -3.68 -9.47 18.27
N ALA A 113 -4.48 -10.06 19.15
CA ALA A 113 -4.30 -11.44 19.59
C ALA A 113 -4.51 -12.44 18.44
N ILE A 114 -5.51 -12.22 17.59
CA ILE A 114 -5.76 -13.04 16.40
C ILE A 114 -4.56 -12.95 15.45
N LEU A 115 -4.11 -11.74 15.13
CA LEU A 115 -2.97 -11.53 14.24
C LEU A 115 -1.72 -12.23 14.76
N LYS A 116 -1.35 -12.02 16.03
CA LYS A 116 -0.18 -12.66 16.65
C LYS A 116 -0.26 -14.18 16.58
N LYS A 117 -1.44 -14.75 16.88
CA LYS A 117 -1.68 -16.20 16.78
C LYS A 117 -1.46 -16.73 15.36
N GLU A 118 -1.99 -16.05 14.34
CA GLU A 118 -1.83 -16.48 12.95
C GLU A 118 -0.38 -16.31 12.46
N LEU A 119 0.30 -15.22 12.83
CA LEU A 119 1.72 -15.03 12.51
C LEU A 119 2.60 -16.12 13.16
N SER A 120 2.36 -16.48 14.42
CA SER A 120 3.08 -17.58 15.07
C SER A 120 2.93 -18.92 14.35
N LYS A 121 1.76 -19.21 13.77
CA LYS A 121 1.59 -20.43 12.96
C LYS A 121 2.46 -20.40 11.70
N LEU A 122 2.53 -19.24 11.04
CA LEU A 122 3.36 -19.06 9.84
C LEU A 122 4.86 -19.19 10.15
N GLU A 123 5.29 -18.84 11.36
CA GLU A 123 6.67 -19.04 11.80
C GLU A 123 7.08 -20.51 11.85
N LEU A 124 6.16 -21.41 12.17
CA LEU A 124 6.41 -22.85 12.34
C LEU A 124 6.49 -23.64 11.03
N ILE A 125 6.06 -23.07 9.90
CA ILE A 125 6.01 -23.76 8.60
C ILE A 125 7.00 -23.19 7.59
N LYS A 126 7.38 -23.98 6.57
CA LYS A 126 8.02 -23.41 5.38
C LYS A 126 6.96 -22.65 4.59
N LEU A 127 7.15 -21.35 4.44
CA LEU A 127 6.29 -20.54 3.60
C LEU A 127 6.51 -20.89 2.11
N PRO A 128 5.44 -20.87 1.28
CA PRO A 128 5.58 -21.09 -0.15
C PRO A 128 6.53 -20.07 -0.78
N GLU A 129 7.21 -20.46 -1.85
CA GLU A 129 8.15 -19.57 -2.55
C GLU A 129 7.41 -18.62 -3.50
N THR A 130 6.27 -19.06 -4.03
CA THR A 130 5.36 -18.32 -4.88
C THR A 130 3.93 -18.71 -4.53
N ILE A 131 2.99 -17.80 -4.70
CA ILE A 131 1.55 -18.08 -4.64
C ILE A 131 0.87 -17.79 -5.97
N ARG A 132 1.65 -17.74 -7.05
CA ARG A 132 1.16 -17.63 -8.44
C ARG A 132 0.95 -19.02 -9.02
N ASP A 133 -0.18 -19.22 -9.69
CA ASP A 133 -0.35 -20.35 -10.57
C ASP A 133 0.34 -20.04 -11.90
N GLN A 134 1.47 -20.69 -12.16
CA GLN A 134 2.26 -20.50 -13.39
C GLN A 134 1.54 -21.00 -14.65
N LYS A 135 0.44 -21.75 -14.51
CA LYS A 135 -0.31 -22.31 -15.64
C LYS A 135 -1.41 -21.39 -16.16
N THR A 136 -1.69 -20.28 -15.47
CA THR A 136 -2.73 -19.33 -15.86
C THR A 136 -2.13 -17.94 -16.12
N ILE A 137 -2.54 -17.33 -17.23
CA ILE A 137 -2.25 -15.93 -17.54
C ILE A 137 -3.58 -15.19 -17.49
N ILE A 138 -3.70 -14.24 -16.55
CA ILE A 138 -4.86 -13.35 -16.46
C ILE A 138 -4.41 -11.98 -16.94
N LEU A 139 -5.03 -11.51 -18.03
CA LEU A 139 -4.72 -10.22 -18.65
C LEU A 139 -5.58 -9.08 -18.07
N ASP A 140 -6.71 -9.42 -17.47
CA ASP A 140 -7.69 -8.53 -16.86
C ASP A 140 -7.94 -8.94 -15.40
N GLY A 141 -7.21 -8.33 -14.47
CA GLY A 141 -7.35 -8.64 -13.05
C GLY A 141 -6.82 -7.56 -12.13
N SER A 142 -6.86 -7.80 -10.83
CA SER A 142 -6.11 -7.00 -9.88
C SER A 142 -4.78 -7.69 -9.58
N GLU A 143 -3.67 -6.96 -9.67
CA GLU A 143 -2.41 -7.38 -9.06
C GLU A 143 -2.56 -7.23 -7.55
N TRP A 144 -2.59 -8.35 -6.85
CA TRP A 144 -2.60 -8.40 -5.40
C TRP A 144 -1.17 -8.52 -4.89
N LYS A 145 -0.89 -7.88 -3.76
CA LYS A 145 0.36 -8.09 -3.03
C LYS A 145 0.10 -8.33 -1.56
N LEU A 146 0.92 -9.19 -0.98
CA LEU A 146 0.93 -9.51 0.44
C LEU A 146 2.38 -9.56 0.88
N GLY A 147 2.74 -8.77 1.87
CA GLY A 147 4.01 -8.93 2.56
C GLY A 147 3.79 -9.36 3.99
N ILE A 148 4.64 -10.25 4.48
CA ILE A 148 4.66 -10.69 5.87
C ILE A 148 6.10 -10.62 6.36
N SER A 149 6.31 -9.94 7.49
CA SER A 149 7.57 -9.90 8.20
C SER A 149 7.45 -10.65 9.52
N LEU A 150 8.13 -11.80 9.61
CA LEU A 150 8.21 -12.63 10.81
C LEU A 150 9.60 -12.49 11.44
N ALA A 151 9.79 -13.01 12.66
CA ALA A 151 11.08 -12.89 13.35
C ALA A 151 12.25 -13.53 12.58
N ASN A 152 11.98 -14.63 11.86
CA ASN A 152 13.01 -15.43 11.17
C ASN A 152 12.91 -15.44 9.64
N LYS A 153 11.88 -14.81 9.05
CA LYS A 153 11.68 -14.78 7.59
C LYS A 153 10.78 -13.63 7.17
N ASN A 154 11.10 -13.06 6.02
CA ASN A 154 10.28 -12.06 5.35
C ASN A 154 9.90 -12.61 3.98
N ARG A 155 8.65 -12.42 3.58
CA ARG A 155 8.16 -12.82 2.26
C ARG A 155 7.22 -11.78 1.70
N ASP A 156 7.47 -11.42 0.46
CA ASP A 156 6.59 -10.59 -0.35
C ASP A 156 6.07 -11.43 -1.51
N TYR A 157 4.75 -11.45 -1.64
CA TYR A 157 4.04 -12.15 -2.67
C TYR A 157 3.33 -11.16 -3.58
N THR A 158 3.18 -11.57 -4.84
CA THR A 158 2.38 -10.84 -5.82
C THR A 158 1.67 -11.85 -6.70
N TRP A 159 0.37 -11.68 -6.95
CA TRP A 159 -0.42 -12.60 -7.78
C TRP A 159 -1.58 -11.87 -8.46
N ILE A 160 -2.12 -12.48 -9.53
CA ILE A 160 -3.28 -11.96 -10.26
C ILE A 160 -4.45 -12.97 -10.23
N ALA A 161 -4.16 -14.24 -9.96
CA ALA A 161 -5.12 -15.35 -9.89
C ALA A 161 -5.17 -15.98 -8.49
N SER A 162 -6.35 -16.43 -8.05
CA SER A 162 -6.49 -17.20 -6.81
C SER A 162 -5.76 -18.54 -6.92
N THR A 163 -5.03 -18.93 -5.87
CA THR A 163 -4.29 -20.20 -5.76
C THR A 163 -4.59 -20.85 -4.42
N GLU A 164 -4.42 -22.17 -4.29
CA GLU A 164 -4.67 -22.85 -3.01
C GLU A 164 -3.77 -22.34 -1.88
N ASP A 165 -2.55 -21.92 -2.20
CA ASP A 165 -1.59 -21.35 -1.23
C ASP A 165 -2.10 -20.06 -0.59
N ILE A 166 -3.04 -19.34 -1.23
CA ILE A 166 -3.63 -18.13 -0.63
C ILE A 166 -4.39 -18.46 0.67
N ASN A 167 -4.92 -19.68 0.78
CA ASN A 167 -5.73 -20.10 1.92
C ASN A 167 -4.94 -20.04 3.24
N LEU A 168 -3.61 -20.20 3.17
CA LEU A 168 -2.72 -20.04 4.33
C LEU A 168 -2.74 -18.63 4.91
N PHE A 169 -3.02 -17.63 4.07
CA PHE A 169 -2.97 -16.21 4.44
C PHE A 169 -4.35 -15.59 4.62
N VAL A 170 -5.44 -16.29 4.26
CA VAL A 170 -6.82 -15.78 4.36
C VAL A 170 -7.13 -15.14 5.72
N PRO A 171 -6.82 -15.77 6.88
CA PRO A 171 -7.12 -15.15 8.18
C PRO A 171 -6.45 -13.79 8.38
N ILE A 172 -5.20 -13.64 7.91
CA ILE A 172 -4.45 -12.38 8.01
C ILE A 172 -4.99 -11.35 7.01
N ILE A 173 -5.26 -11.76 5.77
CA ILE A 173 -5.82 -10.89 4.73
C ILE A 173 -7.18 -10.35 5.16
N GLU A 174 -8.06 -11.21 5.69
CA GLU A 174 -9.37 -10.81 6.20
C GLU A 174 -9.25 -9.85 7.37
N LEU A 175 -8.33 -10.11 8.31
CA LEU A 175 -8.08 -9.20 9.43
C LEU A 175 -7.60 -7.83 8.96
N ILE A 176 -6.69 -7.79 7.99
CA ILE A 176 -6.20 -6.53 7.38
C ILE A 176 -7.37 -5.79 6.73
N ARG A 177 -8.15 -6.45 5.86
CA ARG A 177 -9.26 -5.83 5.14
C ARG A 177 -10.39 -5.39 6.05
N LYS A 178 -10.71 -6.15 7.10
CA LYS A 178 -11.70 -5.82 8.14
C LYS A 178 -11.51 -4.41 8.67
N GLN A 179 -10.27 -3.92 8.71
CA GLN A 179 -9.97 -2.60 9.22
C GLN A 179 -10.60 -1.47 8.37
N TYR A 180 -10.87 -1.68 7.09
CA TYR A 180 -11.35 -0.63 6.20
C TYR A 180 -12.42 -1.14 5.22
N LEU A 181 -13.22 -2.12 5.63
CA LEU A 181 -14.29 -2.71 4.80
C LEU A 181 -15.30 -1.67 4.33
N ASP A 182 -15.57 -0.64 5.11
CA ASP A 182 -16.45 0.47 4.76
C ASP A 182 -15.85 1.41 3.69
N ARG A 183 -14.53 1.36 3.50
CA ARG A 183 -13.77 2.19 2.55
C ARG A 183 -13.42 1.46 1.26
N ILE A 184 -13.11 0.17 1.34
CA ILE A 184 -12.80 -0.66 0.18
C ILE A 184 -14.11 -1.01 -0.54
N LYS A 185 -14.41 -0.30 -1.62
CA LYS A 185 -15.56 -0.54 -2.51
C LYS A 185 -15.10 -1.10 -3.85
#